data_AF-A0A1S6GKL5-F1
#
_entry.id   AF-A0A1S6GKL5-F1
#
_cell.length_a   1.000
_cell.length_b   1.000
_cell.length_c   1.000
_cell.angle_alpha   90.00
_cell.angle_beta   90.00
_cell.angle_gamma   90.00
#
_symmetry.space_group_name_H-M   'P 1'
#
loop_
_entity.id
_entity.type
_entity.pdbx_description
1 polymer ?
#
loop_
_entity_poly.entity_id
_entity_poly.type
_entity_poly.pdbx_seq_one_letter_code
_entity_poly.pdbx_strand_id
1 'polypeptide(L)'
;MTTTVAHSTFDAALTAGLHWLYHTEQPVQALVERCGVRITTAARRLRFLPIGLHGSPLIVLELAPTRWTPAHALRATCTLAERELAAFADTLADRGLHPGCCDLYDDHGTIAMQDLAHPSLRAAVSRYSRGCPWHHTLVCDTPSSAGGEACPWHTTGHNAAIWPTSTACSCRPAAAAYRSE
;
A
#
# COMPACT_ATOMS: atom_id res chain seq x y z
N MET A 1 28.52 6.81 -11.85
CA MET A 1 27.84 5.96 -10.84
C MET A 1 26.35 6.06 -11.09
N THR A 2 25.73 4.98 -11.54
CA THR A 2 24.29 4.93 -11.81
C THR A 2 23.65 4.12 -10.70
N THR A 3 22.91 4.79 -9.81
CA THR A 3 22.18 4.14 -8.72
C THR A 3 20.93 3.47 -9.30
N THR A 4 20.96 2.15 -9.47
CA THR A 4 19.76 1.38 -9.85
C THR A 4 18.92 1.15 -8.60
N VAL A 5 17.69 1.66 -8.59
CA VAL A 5 16.73 1.40 -7.52
C VAL A 5 16.19 -0.02 -7.69
N ALA A 6 16.41 -0.84 -6.68
CA ALA A 6 15.78 -2.15 -6.50
C ALA A 6 14.26 -2.00 -6.40
N HIS A 7 13.51 -2.47 -7.40
CA HIS A 7 12.05 -2.58 -7.29
C HIS A 7 11.67 -4.01 -6.94
N SER A 8 10.64 -4.16 -6.10
CA SER A 8 10.06 -5.48 -5.84
C SER A 8 9.32 -5.98 -7.07
N THR A 9 9.41 -7.28 -7.35
CA THR A 9 8.54 -7.89 -8.37
C THR A 9 7.08 -7.74 -7.95
N PHE A 10 6.17 -7.74 -8.93
CA PHE A 10 4.74 -7.65 -8.66
C PHE A 10 4.26 -8.75 -7.72
N ASP A 11 4.67 -9.98 -8.00
CA ASP A 11 4.33 -11.15 -7.18
C ASP A 11 4.83 -11.01 -5.74
N ALA A 12 6.08 -10.58 -5.54
CA ALA A 12 6.62 -10.39 -4.19
C ALA A 12 5.95 -9.24 -3.43
N ALA A 13 5.61 -8.15 -4.13
CA ALA A 13 4.85 -7.05 -3.55
C ALA A 13 3.44 -7.49 -3.15
N LEU A 14 2.77 -8.27 -4.00
CA LEU A 14 1.46 -8.83 -3.73
C LEU A 14 1.50 -9.78 -2.54
N THR A 15 2.42 -10.75 -2.55
CA THR A 15 2.59 -11.73 -1.46
C THR A 15 2.90 -11.03 -0.14
N ALA A 16 3.82 -10.06 -0.12
CA ALA A 16 4.13 -9.31 1.11
C ALA A 16 2.92 -8.52 1.64
N GLY A 17 2.17 -7.86 0.75
CA GLY A 17 0.97 -7.11 1.12
C GLY A 17 -0.16 -8.01 1.66
N LEU A 18 -0.39 -9.16 1.02
CA LEU A 18 -1.40 -10.14 1.46
C LEU A 18 -1.02 -10.80 2.79
N HIS A 19 0.25 -11.15 2.97
CA HIS A 19 0.74 -11.66 4.25
C HIS A 19 0.58 -10.62 5.37
N TRP A 20 0.91 -9.36 5.09
CA TRP A 20 0.68 -8.26 6.02
C TRP A 20 -0.80 -8.07 6.37
N LEU A 21 -1.67 -8.11 5.37
CA LEU A 21 -3.10 -7.84 5.53
C LEU A 21 -3.82 -8.91 6.34
N TYR A 22 -3.50 -10.19 6.11
CA TYR A 22 -4.28 -11.32 6.65
C TYR A 22 -3.58 -12.12 7.74
N HIS A 23 -2.24 -12.16 7.74
CA HIS A 23 -1.48 -13.09 8.58
C HIS A 23 -0.55 -12.41 9.59
N THR A 24 -0.32 -11.10 9.46
CA THR A 24 0.63 -10.39 10.33
C THR A 24 -0.08 -9.83 11.55
N GLU A 25 0.19 -10.45 12.69
CA GLU A 25 -0.19 -9.90 13.99
C GLU A 25 0.52 -8.57 14.22
N GLN A 26 -0.20 -7.61 14.80
CA GLN A 26 0.28 -6.26 15.07
C GLN A 26 0.38 -6.07 16.58
N PRO A 27 1.45 -5.44 17.07
CA PRO A 27 1.57 -5.10 18.49
C PRO A 27 0.39 -4.29 19.02
N VAL A 28 0.12 -4.41 20.32
CA VAL A 28 -1.03 -3.74 20.97
C VAL A 28 -0.94 -2.21 20.92
N GLN A 29 0.27 -1.67 20.81
CA GLN A 29 0.54 -0.24 20.69
C GLN A 29 0.66 0.22 19.23
N ALA A 30 0.62 -0.69 18.26
CA ALA A 30 0.77 -0.35 16.84
C ALA A 30 -0.34 0.61 16.38
N LEU A 31 0.06 1.59 15.57
CA LEU A 31 -0.82 2.51 14.87
C LEU A 31 -0.60 2.34 13.37
N VAL A 32 -1.70 2.10 12.66
CA VAL A 32 -1.71 1.99 11.21
C VAL A 32 -2.75 2.96 10.69
N GLU A 33 -2.34 3.82 9.76
CA GLU A 33 -3.26 4.75 9.12
C GLU A 33 -4.35 3.99 8.34
N ARG A 34 -5.54 4.59 8.22
CA ARG A 34 -6.62 4.02 7.39
C ARG A 34 -6.21 3.85 5.92
N CYS A 35 -5.27 4.68 5.47
CA CYS A 35 -4.71 4.65 4.13
C CYS A 35 -3.88 3.38 3.86
N GLY A 36 -3.53 2.63 4.91
CA GLY A 36 -2.82 1.37 4.86
C GLY A 36 -1.38 1.51 4.39
N VAL A 37 -0.92 0.53 3.61
CA VAL A 37 0.46 0.51 3.08
C VAL A 37 0.45 0.52 1.56
N ARG A 38 1.49 1.13 0.98
CA ARG A 38 1.73 1.18 -0.46
C ARG A 38 3.07 0.54 -0.79
N ILE A 39 3.09 -0.38 -1.75
CA ILE A 39 4.27 -1.07 -2.24
C ILE A 39 4.43 -0.75 -3.74
N THR A 40 5.58 -0.19 -4.11
CA THR A 40 5.87 0.22 -5.49
C THR A 40 6.69 -0.85 -6.20
N THR A 41 6.21 -1.32 -7.33
CA THR A 41 6.92 -2.21 -8.26
C THR A 41 7.43 -1.40 -9.46
N ALA A 42 8.14 -2.04 -10.39
CA ALA A 42 8.64 -1.36 -11.58
C ALA A 42 7.52 -0.81 -12.50
N ALA A 43 6.34 -1.44 -12.53
CA ALA A 43 5.26 -1.11 -13.47
C ALA A 43 3.96 -0.66 -12.77
N ARG A 44 3.77 -1.03 -11.51
CA ARG A 44 2.53 -0.85 -10.75
C ARG A 44 2.80 -0.42 -9.33
N ARG A 45 1.82 0.25 -8.72
CA ARG A 45 1.78 0.50 -7.28
C ARG A 45 0.61 -0.28 -6.72
N LEU A 46 0.87 -1.07 -5.68
CA LEU A 46 -0.14 -1.81 -4.94
C LEU A 46 -0.38 -1.08 -3.62
N ARG A 47 -1.65 -0.88 -3.27
CA ARG A 47 -2.03 -0.32 -1.97
C ARG A 47 -2.96 -1.29 -1.26
N PHE A 48 -2.69 -1.53 0.02
CA PHE A 48 -3.46 -2.45 0.84
C PHE A 48 -4.06 -1.66 2.01
N LEU A 49 -5.38 -1.48 1.99
CA LEU A 49 -6.12 -0.79 3.04
C LEU A 49 -6.79 -1.84 3.93
N PRO A 50 -6.47 -1.91 5.24
CA PRO A 50 -7.10 -2.87 6.14
C PRO A 50 -8.60 -2.65 6.34
N ILE A 51 -9.06 -1.41 6.17
CA ILE A 51 -10.45 -1.00 6.34
C ILE A 51 -10.83 0.01 5.25
N GLY A 52 -11.58 -0.46 4.24
CA GLY A 52 -12.15 0.34 3.17
C GLY A 52 -13.41 1.12 3.56
N LEU A 53 -14.20 1.51 2.55
CA LEU A 53 -15.44 2.29 2.73
C LEU A 53 -16.54 1.52 3.49
N HIS A 54 -16.64 0.21 3.30
CA HIS A 54 -17.67 -0.64 3.92
C HIS A 54 -17.15 -1.51 5.07
N GLY A 55 -15.97 -1.20 5.62
CA GLY A 55 -15.36 -1.97 6.70
C GLY A 55 -14.53 -3.18 6.23
N SER A 56 -14.71 -3.61 4.98
CA SER A 56 -13.89 -4.66 4.34
C SER A 56 -12.56 -4.12 3.81
N PRO A 57 -11.51 -4.95 3.72
CA PRO A 57 -10.24 -4.53 3.12
C PRO A 57 -10.39 -4.13 1.65
N LEU A 58 -9.54 -3.22 1.21
CA LEU A 58 -9.50 -2.75 -0.18
C LEU A 58 -8.08 -2.87 -0.71
N ILE A 59 -7.92 -3.53 -1.85
CA ILE A 59 -6.67 -3.58 -2.59
C ILE A 59 -6.79 -2.63 -3.78
N VAL A 60 -5.84 -1.73 -3.94
CA VAL A 60 -5.79 -0.77 -5.06
C VAL A 60 -4.61 -1.11 -5.96
N LEU A 61 -4.90 -1.29 -7.24
CA LEU A 61 -3.92 -1.43 -8.30
C LEU A 61 -3.81 -0.08 -9.03
N GLU A 62 -2.72 0.63 -8.78
CA GLU A 62 -2.41 1.93 -9.39
C GLU A 62 -1.33 1.78 -10.46
N LEU A 63 -1.35 2.66 -11.46
CA LEU A 63 -0.26 2.80 -12.40
C LEU A 63 0.95 3.49 -11.72
N ALA A 64 2.15 2.95 -11.95
CA ALA A 64 3.38 3.59 -11.49
C ALA A 64 3.83 4.66 -12.51
N PRO A 65 3.83 5.96 -12.17
CA PRO A 65 4.32 6.99 -13.07
C PRO A 65 5.84 6.82 -13.20
N THR A 66 6.32 6.65 -14.42
CA THR A 66 7.74 6.78 -14.71
C THR A 66 8.12 8.26 -14.56
N ARG A 67 9.27 8.55 -13.93
CA ARG A 67 9.67 9.92 -13.51
C ARG A 67 9.73 10.97 -14.63
N TRP A 68 9.63 10.53 -15.89
CA TRP A 68 9.76 11.35 -17.09
C TRP A 68 8.49 11.45 -17.92
N THR A 69 7.37 10.86 -17.49
CA THR A 69 6.15 10.92 -18.31
C THR A 69 5.35 12.17 -17.96
N PRO A 70 5.13 13.09 -18.91
CA PRO A 70 4.24 14.24 -18.70
C PRO A 70 2.84 13.76 -18.30
N ALA A 71 2.16 14.48 -17.40
CA ALA A 71 0.84 14.08 -16.89
C ALA A 71 -0.20 13.83 -17.99
N HIS A 72 -0.13 14.58 -19.11
CA HIS A 72 -1.01 14.40 -20.27
C HIS A 72 -0.67 13.14 -21.08
N ALA A 73 0.60 12.73 -21.13
CA ALA A 73 1.04 11.51 -21.79
C ALA A 73 0.72 10.26 -20.97
N LEU A 74 0.75 10.35 -19.63
CA LEU A 74 0.31 9.31 -18.70
C LEU A 74 -1.17 8.96 -18.89
N ARG A 75 -2.05 9.97 -18.97
CA ARG A 75 -3.49 9.77 -19.20
C ARG A 75 -3.83 9.12 -20.54
N ALA A 76 -3.04 9.38 -21.58
CA ALA A 76 -3.30 8.85 -22.93
C ALA A 76 -2.75 7.44 -23.16
N THR A 77 -1.81 6.95 -22.34
CA THR A 77 -1.09 5.68 -22.58
C THR A 77 -1.20 4.68 -21.43
N CYS A 78 -1.66 5.10 -20.26
CA CYS A 78 -1.79 4.25 -19.08
C CYS A 78 -3.23 4.33 -18.59
N THR A 79 -4.14 3.63 -19.26
CA THR A 79 -5.42 3.22 -18.66
C THR A 79 -5.24 1.82 -18.10
N LEU A 80 -5.70 1.61 -16.87
CA LEU A 80 -5.81 0.24 -16.35
C LEU A 80 -6.91 -0.44 -17.16
N ALA A 81 -6.57 -1.48 -17.91
CA ALA A 81 -7.57 -2.16 -18.73
C ALA A 81 -8.48 -3.00 -17.82
N GLU A 82 -9.78 -3.08 -18.13
CA GLU A 82 -10.74 -3.90 -17.38
C GLU A 82 -10.28 -5.36 -17.26
N ARG A 83 -9.72 -5.92 -18.35
CA ARG A 83 -9.09 -7.26 -18.36
C ARG A 83 -7.93 -7.41 -17.38
N GLU A 84 -7.21 -6.33 -17.09
CA GLU A 84 -6.08 -6.35 -16.15
C GLU A 84 -6.58 -6.42 -14.71
N LEU A 85 -7.65 -5.67 -14.38
CA LEU A 85 -8.29 -5.75 -13.07
C LEU A 85 -8.96 -7.11 -12.85
N ALA A 86 -9.62 -7.66 -13.88
CA ALA A 86 -10.19 -9.01 -13.84
C ALA A 86 -9.12 -10.09 -13.63
N ALA A 87 -8.04 -10.07 -14.41
CA ALA A 87 -6.92 -11.01 -14.22
C ALA A 87 -6.26 -10.86 -12.85
N PHE A 88 -6.24 -9.66 -12.28
CA PHE A 88 -5.76 -9.43 -10.93
C PHE A 88 -6.71 -10.04 -9.88
N ALA A 89 -8.02 -9.92 -10.05
CA ALA A 89 -9.00 -10.61 -9.21
C ALA A 89 -8.85 -12.13 -9.29
N ASP A 90 -8.68 -12.70 -10.49
CA ASP A 90 -8.43 -14.13 -10.69
C ASP A 90 -7.17 -14.58 -9.95
N THR A 91 -6.09 -13.79 -10.04
CA THR A 91 -4.83 -14.06 -9.31
C THR A 91 -5.03 -14.09 -7.79
N LEU A 92 -5.94 -13.29 -7.25
CA LEU A 92 -6.28 -13.32 -5.83
C LEU A 92 -7.12 -14.56 -5.49
N ALA A 93 -8.08 -14.91 -6.33
CA ALA A 93 -8.91 -16.11 -6.17
C ALA A 93 -8.09 -17.40 -6.21
N ASP A 94 -7.12 -17.50 -7.12
CA ASP A 94 -6.18 -18.64 -7.22
C ASP A 94 -5.32 -18.82 -5.97
N ARG A 95 -5.16 -17.77 -5.16
CA ARG A 95 -4.47 -17.80 -3.85
C ARG A 95 -5.40 -18.14 -2.69
N GLY A 96 -6.65 -18.51 -2.97
CA GLY A 96 -7.65 -18.85 -1.96
C GLY A 96 -8.24 -17.64 -1.24
N LEU A 97 -8.13 -16.44 -1.80
CA LEU A 97 -8.80 -15.25 -1.29
C LEU A 97 -10.15 -15.07 -1.99
N HIS A 98 -11.02 -14.26 -1.38
CA HIS A 98 -12.36 -14.00 -1.92
C HIS A 98 -12.51 -12.54 -2.36
N PRO A 99 -12.15 -12.20 -3.62
CA PRO A 99 -12.47 -10.90 -4.21
C PRO A 99 -13.99 -10.65 -4.21
N GLY A 100 -14.39 -9.43 -3.91
CA GLY A 100 -15.76 -8.94 -3.99
C GLY A 100 -15.91 -7.95 -5.16
N CYS A 101 -16.49 -6.79 -4.89
CA CYS A 101 -16.69 -5.76 -5.90
C CYS A 101 -15.36 -5.24 -6.44
N CYS A 102 -15.29 -5.07 -7.77
CA CYS A 102 -14.17 -4.48 -8.47
C CYS A 102 -14.65 -3.18 -9.15
N ASP A 103 -13.99 -2.06 -8.86
CA ASP A 103 -14.28 -0.77 -9.52
C ASP A 103 -13.07 -0.31 -10.31
N LEU A 104 -13.31 0.20 -11.51
CA LEU A 104 -12.28 0.70 -12.42
C LEU A 104 -12.39 2.21 -12.58
N TYR A 105 -11.26 2.88 -12.47
CA TYR A 105 -11.08 4.31 -12.71
C TYR A 105 -9.95 4.53 -13.73
N ASP A 106 -9.82 5.76 -14.23
CA ASP A 106 -8.87 6.10 -15.31
C ASP A 106 -7.43 5.66 -15.01
N ASP A 107 -6.98 5.81 -13.76
CA ASP A 107 -5.58 5.61 -13.35
C ASP A 107 -5.37 4.51 -12.29
N HIS A 108 -6.45 3.91 -11.80
CA HIS A 108 -6.40 2.83 -10.82
C HIS A 108 -7.65 1.94 -10.85
N GLY A 109 -7.50 0.72 -10.36
CA GLY A 109 -8.61 -0.20 -10.08
C GLY A 109 -8.60 -0.57 -8.61
N THR A 110 -9.78 -0.85 -8.08
CA THR A 110 -9.96 -1.28 -6.69
C THR A 110 -10.62 -2.65 -6.66
N ILE A 111 -10.24 -3.46 -5.68
CA ILE A 111 -10.88 -4.74 -5.38
C ILE A 111 -11.20 -4.74 -3.89
N ALA A 112 -12.50 -4.72 -3.57
CA ALA A 112 -12.97 -4.94 -2.21
C ALA A 112 -12.88 -6.42 -1.88
N MET A 113 -12.28 -6.78 -0.74
CA MET A 113 -12.13 -8.17 -0.33
C MET A 113 -13.30 -8.59 0.56
N GLN A 114 -13.72 -9.85 0.49
CA GLN A 114 -14.78 -10.36 1.38
C GLN A 114 -14.21 -10.72 2.76
N ASP A 115 -12.99 -11.27 2.79
CA ASP A 115 -12.30 -11.62 4.04
C ASP A 115 -11.84 -10.38 4.78
N LEU A 116 -12.09 -10.36 6.09
CA LEU A 116 -11.60 -9.28 6.96
C LEU A 116 -10.07 -9.37 7.13
N ALA A 117 -9.43 -8.20 7.21
CA ALA A 117 -8.03 -8.11 7.59
C ALA A 117 -7.80 -8.67 9.01
N HIS A 118 -6.54 -8.99 9.32
CA HIS A 118 -6.16 -9.56 10.60
C HIS A 118 -6.71 -8.72 11.78
N PRO A 119 -7.31 -9.34 12.83
CA PRO A 119 -7.99 -8.59 13.89
C PRO A 119 -7.11 -7.54 14.59
N SER A 120 -5.83 -7.85 14.85
CA SER A 120 -4.89 -6.90 15.47
C SER A 120 -4.58 -5.71 14.56
N LEU A 121 -4.57 -5.91 13.24
CA LEU A 121 -4.34 -4.86 12.26
C LEU A 121 -5.55 -3.91 12.18
N ARG A 122 -6.76 -4.47 12.20
CA ARG A 122 -8.00 -3.68 12.34
C ARG A 122 -8.02 -2.90 13.66
N ALA A 123 -7.55 -3.50 14.75
CA ALA A 123 -7.41 -2.82 16.03
C ALA A 123 -6.38 -1.68 15.98
N ALA A 124 -5.26 -1.84 15.26
CA ALA A 124 -4.28 -0.77 15.06
C ALA A 124 -4.87 0.41 14.27
N VAL A 125 -5.65 0.14 13.22
CA VAL A 125 -6.37 1.19 12.49
C VAL A 125 -7.40 1.87 13.37
N SER A 126 -8.15 1.12 14.18
CA SER A 126 -9.12 1.68 15.13
C SER A 126 -8.44 2.58 16.17
N ARG A 127 -7.28 2.18 16.71
CA ARG A 127 -6.48 3.02 17.62
C ARG A 127 -6.06 4.32 16.94
N TYR A 128 -5.56 4.25 15.71
CA TYR A 128 -5.20 5.44 14.94
C TYR A 128 -6.42 6.35 14.76
N SER A 129 -7.55 5.82 14.30
CA SER A 129 -8.77 6.61 14.05
C SER A 129 -9.39 7.27 15.28
N ARG A 130 -9.18 6.72 16.48
CA ARG A 130 -9.59 7.38 17.74
C ARG A 130 -8.74 8.60 18.11
N GLY A 131 -7.59 8.76 17.46
CA GLY A 131 -6.63 9.82 17.78
C GLY A 131 -5.85 9.56 19.05
N CYS A 132 -4.93 10.49 19.34
CA CYS A 132 -4.10 10.46 20.52
C CYS A 132 -4.96 10.40 21.79
N PRO A 133 -4.71 9.49 22.74
CA PRO A 133 -5.53 9.38 23.94
C PRO A 133 -5.40 10.59 24.88
N TRP A 134 -4.34 11.39 24.73
CA TRP A 134 -4.11 12.60 25.54
C TRP A 134 -4.66 13.87 24.90
N HIS A 135 -4.52 13.99 23.59
CA HIS A 135 -4.87 15.22 22.86
C HIS A 135 -6.15 15.08 22.02
N HIS A 136 -6.69 13.87 21.91
CA HIS A 136 -7.90 13.53 21.14
C HIS A 136 -7.88 14.02 19.68
N THR A 137 -6.68 14.09 19.09
CA THR A 137 -6.41 14.51 17.71
C THR A 137 -5.50 13.49 17.03
N LEU A 138 -5.61 13.41 15.70
CA LEU A 138 -4.69 12.62 14.87
C LEU A 138 -3.31 13.27 14.77
N VAL A 139 -3.25 14.60 14.89
CA VAL A 139 -2.04 15.39 14.76
C VAL A 139 -1.84 16.17 16.05
N CYS A 140 -0.79 15.83 16.80
CA CYS A 140 -0.45 16.47 18.06
C CYS A 140 0.46 17.68 17.80
N ASP A 141 -0.10 18.75 17.22
CA ASP A 141 0.62 20.01 16.93
C ASP A 141 0.43 21.08 18.02
N THR A 142 -0.12 20.73 19.19
CA THR A 142 -0.43 21.73 20.22
C THR A 142 0.82 22.37 20.81
N PRO A 143 0.82 23.69 21.10
CA PRO A 143 2.00 24.40 21.59
C PRO A 143 2.44 23.92 22.98
N SER A 144 3.71 24.17 23.29
CA SER A 144 4.51 23.66 24.43
C SER A 144 3.85 23.81 25.81
N SER A 145 2.99 24.81 26.01
CA SER A 145 2.29 25.07 27.28
C SER A 145 1.21 24.04 27.64
N ALA A 146 0.82 23.16 26.71
CA ALA A 146 -0.14 22.08 26.93
C ALA A 146 0.47 20.66 26.79
N GLY A 147 1.80 20.54 26.67
CA GLY A 147 2.48 19.25 26.48
C GLY A 147 2.36 18.66 25.07
N GLY A 148 1.99 19.47 24.08
CA GLY A 148 1.69 19.03 22.71
C GLY A 148 2.90 18.88 21.78
N GLU A 149 3.92 19.75 21.91
CA GLU A 149 5.14 19.62 21.12
C GLU A 149 5.87 18.32 21.51
N ALA A 150 6.08 17.44 20.52
CA ALA A 150 6.76 16.15 20.65
C ALA A 150 6.00 15.02 21.36
N CYS A 151 4.66 15.02 21.35
CA CYS A 151 3.88 13.84 21.75
C CYS A 151 4.36 12.57 20.99
N PRO A 152 4.92 11.55 21.68
CA PRO A 152 5.54 10.42 21.00
C PRO A 152 4.52 9.39 20.53
N TRP A 153 3.23 9.56 20.84
CA TRP A 153 2.17 8.60 20.57
C TRP A 153 2.17 8.10 19.13
N HIS A 154 2.11 9.04 18.19
CA HIS A 154 2.02 8.73 16.77
C HIS A 154 3.28 8.00 16.29
N THR A 155 4.46 8.59 16.54
CA THR A 155 5.75 8.04 16.11
C THR A 155 6.03 6.68 16.75
N THR A 156 5.78 6.52 18.06
CA THR A 156 5.97 5.25 18.77
C THR A 156 5.05 4.17 18.23
N GLY A 157 3.78 4.50 18.03
CA GLY A 157 2.80 3.55 17.51
C GLY A 157 3.06 3.17 16.06
N HIS A 158 3.45 4.12 15.22
CA HIS A 158 3.84 3.87 13.83
C HIS A 158 5.10 2.99 13.74
N ASN A 159 6.12 3.28 14.56
CA ASN A 159 7.35 2.51 14.60
C ASN A 159 7.17 1.11 15.20
N ALA A 160 6.16 0.92 16.05
CA ALA A 160 5.80 -0.38 16.58
C ALA A 160 4.99 -1.24 15.58
N ALA A 161 4.41 -0.64 14.54
CA ALA A 161 3.68 -1.40 13.55
C ALA A 161 4.63 -2.29 12.72
N ILE A 162 4.21 -3.52 12.44
CA ILE A 162 4.93 -4.42 11.56
C ILE A 162 4.45 -4.13 10.14
N TRP A 163 5.37 -3.65 9.30
CA TRP A 163 5.09 -3.30 7.90
C TRP A 163 5.48 -4.44 6.95
N PRO A 164 4.85 -4.55 5.76
CA PRO A 164 5.20 -5.60 4.80
C PRO A 164 6.64 -5.44 4.32
N THR A 165 7.41 -6.52 4.39
CA THR A 165 8.76 -6.60 3.83
C THR A 165 8.72 -7.40 2.54
N SER A 166 9.18 -6.83 1.43
CA SER A 166 9.38 -7.56 0.18
C SER A 166 10.87 -7.75 -0.07
N THR A 167 11.31 -9.00 -0.18
CA THR A 167 12.74 -9.37 -0.30
C THR A 167 13.20 -9.61 -1.73
N ALA A 168 12.30 -9.67 -2.72
CA ALA A 168 12.66 -9.95 -4.10
C ALA A 168 12.99 -8.66 -4.88
N CYS A 169 14.25 -8.24 -4.85
CA CYS A 169 14.77 -7.16 -5.67
C CYS A 169 14.91 -7.59 -7.14
N SER A 170 14.17 -6.97 -8.07
CA SER A 170 14.42 -7.13 -9.50
C SER A 170 15.50 -6.15 -9.95
N CYS A 171 16.75 -6.58 -10.03
CA CYS A 171 17.79 -5.87 -10.78
C CYS A 171 17.65 -6.21 -12.26
N ARG A 172 17.07 -5.30 -13.08
CA ARG A 172 17.16 -5.43 -14.53
C ARG A 172 18.47 -4.80 -15.00
N PRO A 173 19.44 -5.54 -15.57
CA PRO A 173 20.59 -4.91 -16.20
C PRO A 173 20.11 -4.06 -17.39
N ALA A 174 20.63 -2.84 -17.51
CA ALA A 174 20.39 -2.02 -18.70
C ALA A 174 21.00 -2.75 -19.91
N ALA A 175 20.18 -3.06 -20.92
CA ALA A 175 20.67 -3.60 -22.17
C ALA A 175 21.59 -2.56 -22.82
N ALA A 176 22.89 -2.85 -22.87
CA ALA A 176 23.86 -2.07 -23.61
C ALA A 176 23.64 -2.30 -25.10
N ALA A 177 22.81 -1.45 -25.72
CA ALA A 177 22.73 -1.33 -27.17
C ALA A 177 23.34 0.02 -27.57
N TYR A 178 24.66 0.02 -27.74
CA TYR A 178 25.36 0.97 -28.59
C TYR A 178 26.34 0.16 -29.44
N ARG A 179 25.94 -0.15 -30.68
CA ARG A 179 26.90 -0.37 -31.77
C ARG A 179 26.87 0.90 -32.59
N SER A 180 27.96 1.64 -32.55
CA SER A 180 28.24 2.69 -33.53
C SER A 180 28.93 2.04 -34.72
N GLU A 181 28.40 2.26 -35.91
CA GLU A 181 29.20 2.33 -37.15
C GLU A 181 29.41 3.81 -37.48
#